data_AF-A0A151UD77-F1
#
_entry.id   AF-A0A151UD77-F1
#
_cell.length_a   1.000
_cell.length_b   1.000
_cell.length_c   1.000
_cell.angle_alpha   90.00
_cell.angle_beta   90.00
_cell.angle_gamma   90.00
#
_symmetry.space_group_name_H-M   'P 1'
#
loop_
_entity.id
_entity.type
_entity.pdbx_description
1 polymer ?
#
loop_
_entity_poly.entity_id
_entity_poly.type
_entity_poly.pdbx_seq_one_letter_code
_entity_poly.pdbx_strand_id
1 'polypeptide(L)'
;MTMYCRKMETYARNDKLLIHCFQDSLTRAALNWYMHLERAYIRSWKDLADAFLKQYKYNIDMVPDRFELHSMSKKDGETFKEYAQRWREVAAQVEPPLSDRETVALFIDTLRAPFYDKMIGNISSNFSDIVIIGERIENGMRSGKIVVDPVGIAGGNFQVV
;
A
#
# COMPACT_ATOMS: atom_id res chain seq x y z
N MET A 1 1.04 -25.00 -25.09
CA MET A 1 0.28 -24.61 -23.88
C MET A 1 -0.69 -25.70 -23.42
N THR A 2 -1.59 -26.21 -24.28
CA THR A 2 -2.70 -27.12 -23.90
C THR A 2 -2.28 -28.44 -23.22
N MET A 3 -1.18 -29.06 -23.67
CA MET A 3 -0.63 -30.28 -23.06
C MET A 3 -0.02 -30.04 -21.67
N TYR A 4 0.59 -28.87 -21.46
CA TYR A 4 1.14 -28.47 -20.17
C TYR A 4 0.01 -28.19 -19.16
N CYS A 5 -1.02 -27.45 -19.57
CA CYS A 5 -2.19 -27.18 -18.71
C CYS A 5 -2.89 -28.47 -18.29
N ARG A 6 -3.14 -29.43 -19.21
CA ARG A 6 -3.72 -30.73 -18.88
C ARG A 6 -2.88 -31.56 -17.90
N LYS A 7 -1.56 -31.54 -18.06
CA LYS A 7 -0.64 -32.25 -17.16
C LYS A 7 -0.60 -31.60 -15.78
N MET A 8 -0.63 -30.27 -15.71
CA MET A 8 -0.70 -29.54 -14.44
C MET A 8 -2.06 -29.69 -13.75
N GLU A 9 -3.14 -29.86 -14.51
CA GLU A 9 -4.50 -30.09 -14.00
C GLU A 9 -4.60 -31.36 -13.14
N THR A 10 -3.86 -32.42 -13.46
CA THR A 10 -3.84 -33.64 -12.64
C THR A 10 -3.12 -33.47 -11.31
N TYR A 11 -2.13 -32.57 -11.24
CA TYR A 11 -1.46 -32.21 -9.98
C TYR A 11 -2.33 -31.24 -9.16
N ALA A 12 -3.03 -30.32 -9.82
CA ALA A 12 -3.97 -29.39 -9.21
C ALA A 12 -5.21 -30.05 -8.60
N ARG A 13 -5.49 -31.32 -8.95
CA ARG A 13 -6.57 -32.13 -8.35
C ARG A 13 -6.07 -33.14 -7.31
N ASN A 14 -4.78 -33.14 -7.01
CA ASN A 14 -4.19 -34.02 -6.00
C ASN A 14 -4.15 -33.31 -4.65
N ASP A 15 -5.25 -33.40 -3.91
CA ASP A 15 -5.41 -32.74 -2.60
C ASP A 15 -4.27 -33.06 -1.63
N LYS A 16 -3.77 -34.30 -1.61
CA LYS A 16 -2.67 -34.69 -0.71
C LYS A 16 -1.39 -33.93 -1.03
N LEU A 17 -1.08 -33.76 -2.31
CA LEU A 17 0.11 -33.02 -2.75
C LEU A 17 -0.04 -31.53 -2.43
N LEU A 18 -1.22 -30.95 -2.68
CA LEU A 18 -1.49 -29.54 -2.38
C LEU A 18 -1.40 -29.23 -0.89
N ILE A 19 -2.01 -30.07 -0.05
CA ILE A 19 -1.95 -29.94 1.42
C ILE A 19 -0.50 -30.05 1.91
N HIS A 20 0.29 -30.97 1.37
CA HIS A 20 1.69 -31.12 1.73
C HIS A 20 2.52 -29.89 1.35
N CYS A 21 2.43 -29.44 0.09
CA CYS A 21 3.14 -28.25 -0.36
C CYS A 21 2.75 -27.01 0.45
N PHE A 22 1.46 -26.88 0.79
CA PHE A 22 0.97 -25.80 1.63
C PHE A 22 1.58 -25.86 3.02
N GLN A 23 1.56 -27.02 3.67
CA GLN A 23 2.19 -27.22 4.99
C GLN A 23 3.67 -26.80 4.99
N ASP A 24 4.44 -27.20 3.98
CA ASP A 24 5.87 -26.86 3.86
C ASP A 24 6.10 -25.36 3.69
N SER A 25 5.13 -24.62 3.14
CA SER A 25 5.21 -23.18 2.96
C SER A 25 4.91 -22.38 4.23
N LEU A 26 4.32 -22.99 5.27
CA LEU A 26 3.89 -22.29 6.47
C LEU A 26 5.07 -21.99 7.40
N THR A 27 5.06 -20.80 8.00
CA THR A 27 6.05 -20.40 9.00
C THR A 27 5.38 -19.82 10.25
N ARG A 28 6.05 -19.97 11.39
CA ARG A 28 5.70 -19.33 12.69
C ARG A 28 4.23 -19.51 13.05
N ALA A 29 3.47 -18.42 13.12
CA ALA A 29 2.07 -18.40 13.53
C ALA A 29 1.17 -19.24 12.61
N ALA A 30 1.42 -19.22 11.29
CA ALA A 30 0.66 -19.99 10.32
C ALA A 30 0.91 -21.50 10.46
N LEU A 31 2.16 -21.89 10.71
CA LEU A 31 2.50 -23.29 11.00
C LEU A 31 1.89 -23.74 12.33
N ASN A 32 1.98 -22.91 13.37
CA ASN A 32 1.39 -23.22 14.67
C ASN A 32 -0.13 -23.41 14.57
N TRP A 33 -0.84 -22.53 13.85
CA TRP A 33 -2.26 -22.69 13.58
C TRP A 33 -2.57 -24.02 12.88
N TYR A 34 -1.82 -24.36 11.83
CA TYR A 34 -2.03 -25.60 11.07
C TYR A 34 -1.84 -26.86 11.93
N MET A 35 -0.87 -26.84 12.87
CA MET A 35 -0.64 -27.96 13.78
C MET A 35 -1.79 -28.18 14.78
N HIS A 36 -2.56 -27.13 15.10
CA HIS A 36 -3.70 -27.20 16.02
C HIS A 36 -5.03 -27.42 15.29
N LEU A 37 -5.01 -27.63 13.98
CA LEU A 37 -6.22 -27.86 13.23
C LEU A 37 -6.80 -29.25 13.51
N GLU A 38 -8.11 -29.31 13.75
CA GLU A 38 -8.82 -30.56 13.90
C GLU A 38 -8.89 -31.31 12.56
N ARG A 39 -8.02 -32.31 12.40
CA ARG A 39 -7.88 -33.11 11.17
C ARG A 39 -9.19 -33.78 10.72
N ALA A 40 -10.15 -33.97 11.63
CA ALA A 40 -11.46 -34.54 11.33
C ALA A 40 -12.28 -33.68 10.35
N TYR A 41 -12.01 -32.36 10.28
CA TYR A 41 -12.73 -31.41 9.44
C TYR A 41 -12.03 -31.09 8.12
N ILE A 42 -10.81 -31.59 7.88
CA ILE A 42 -10.04 -31.33 6.66
C ILE A 42 -9.99 -32.61 5.82
N ARG A 43 -10.92 -32.72 4.86
CA ARG A 43 -11.05 -33.90 4.00
C ARG A 43 -10.52 -33.65 2.60
N SER A 44 -10.36 -32.39 2.23
CA SER A 44 -9.91 -31.93 0.91
C SER A 44 -9.01 -30.71 1.02
N TRP A 45 -8.32 -30.39 -0.07
CA TRP A 45 -7.59 -29.12 -0.20
C TRP A 45 -8.52 -27.91 0.00
N LYS A 46 -9.74 -28.01 -0.53
CA LYS A 46 -10.76 -26.96 -0.41
C LYS A 46 -11.09 -26.67 1.05
N ASP A 47 -11.32 -27.69 1.87
CA ASP A 47 -11.64 -27.51 3.30
C ASP A 47 -10.48 -26.81 4.04
N LEU A 48 -9.24 -27.15 3.70
CA LEU A 48 -8.05 -26.52 4.27
C LEU A 48 -7.92 -25.05 3.84
N ALA A 49 -8.09 -24.76 2.56
CA ALA A 49 -8.04 -23.41 2.03
C ALA A 49 -9.14 -22.53 2.64
N ASP A 50 -10.37 -23.05 2.76
CA ASP A 50 -11.49 -22.33 3.36
C ASP A 50 -11.25 -22.08 4.86
N ALA A 51 -10.70 -23.05 5.60
CA ALA A 51 -10.31 -22.88 7.00
C ALA A 51 -9.20 -21.84 7.18
N PHE A 52 -8.19 -21.86 6.31
CA PHE A 52 -7.09 -20.89 6.32
C PHE A 52 -7.60 -19.47 6.05
N LEU A 53 -8.41 -19.31 5.00
CA LEU A 53 -9.03 -18.03 4.66
C LEU A 53 -9.94 -17.55 5.79
N LYS A 54 -10.68 -18.42 6.48
CA LYS A 54 -11.50 -18.04 7.63
C LYS A 54 -10.65 -17.59 8.83
N GLN A 55 -9.56 -18.30 9.12
CA GLN A 55 -8.64 -17.96 10.21
C GLN A 55 -7.95 -16.61 9.98
N TYR A 56 -7.47 -16.39 8.76
CA TYR A 56 -6.68 -15.23 8.38
C TYR A 56 -7.49 -14.19 7.60
N LYS A 57 -8.83 -14.31 7.61
CA LYS A 57 -9.73 -13.37 6.92
C LYS A 57 -9.46 -11.93 7.36
N TYR A 58 -9.23 -11.75 8.66
CA TYR A 58 -8.90 -10.47 9.25
C TYR A 58 -7.59 -9.89 8.71
N ASN A 59 -6.60 -10.72 8.33
CA ASN A 59 -5.39 -10.22 7.67
C ASN A 59 -5.65 -9.72 6.24
N ILE A 60 -6.69 -10.22 5.58
CA ILE A 60 -7.13 -9.75 4.25
C ILE A 60 -7.94 -8.46 4.40
N ASP A 61 -8.82 -8.40 5.40
CA ASP A 61 -9.63 -7.20 5.71
C ASP A 61 -8.79 -6.04 6.28
N MET A 62 -7.55 -6.31 6.72
CA MET A 62 -6.57 -5.30 7.19
C MET A 62 -5.59 -4.84 6.10
N VAL A 63 -5.66 -5.37 4.88
CA VAL A 63 -4.81 -4.88 3.78
C VAL A 63 -5.22 -3.45 3.48
N PRO A 64 -4.28 -2.49 3.44
CA PRO A 64 -4.60 -1.11 3.11
C PRO A 64 -5.31 -1.02 1.77
N ASP A 65 -6.35 -0.21 1.69
CA ASP A 65 -7.05 0.05 0.43
C ASP A 65 -6.61 1.39 -0.18
N ARG A 66 -7.16 1.70 -1.36
CA ARG A 66 -6.87 2.97 -2.06
C ARG A 66 -7.37 4.19 -1.26
N PHE A 67 -8.37 4.04 -0.42
CA PHE A 67 -8.91 5.12 0.41
C PHE A 67 -7.95 5.43 1.57
N GLU A 68 -7.41 4.41 2.23
CA GLU A 68 -6.39 4.57 3.26
C GLU A 68 -5.15 5.27 2.68
N LEU A 69 -4.67 4.87 1.51
CA LEU A 69 -3.56 5.55 0.82
C LEU A 69 -3.83 7.03 0.57
N HIS A 70 -5.04 7.38 0.13
CA HIS A 70 -5.42 8.76 -0.15
C HIS A 70 -5.55 9.59 1.14
N SER A 71 -5.86 8.95 2.26
CA SER A 71 -5.98 9.61 3.57
C SER A 71 -4.63 9.89 4.25
N MET A 72 -3.55 9.27 3.76
CA MET A 72 -2.21 9.51 4.29
C MET A 72 -1.81 10.97 4.10
N SER A 73 -1.00 11.49 5.02
CA SER A 73 -0.36 12.79 4.87
C SER A 73 1.06 12.76 5.42
N LYS A 74 1.89 13.67 4.93
CA LYS A 74 3.20 13.95 5.52
C LYS A 74 3.02 14.50 6.94
N LYS A 75 3.79 13.98 7.89
CA LYS A 75 3.75 14.42 9.30
C LYS A 75 4.64 15.64 9.51
N ASP A 76 4.39 16.38 10.58
CA ASP A 76 5.30 17.45 11.03
C ASP A 76 6.64 16.83 11.46
N GLY A 77 7.75 17.44 11.04
CA GLY A 77 9.11 16.97 11.33
C GLY A 77 9.60 15.78 10.48
N GLU A 78 8.71 15.05 9.80
CA GLU A 78 9.08 14.03 8.81
C GLU A 78 9.67 14.73 7.57
N THR A 79 10.72 14.17 6.95
CA THR A 79 11.24 14.67 5.67
C THR A 79 10.35 14.22 4.51
N PHE A 80 10.43 14.90 3.36
CA PHE A 80 9.68 14.48 2.17
C PHE A 80 9.99 13.03 1.77
N LYS A 81 11.26 12.64 1.85
CA LYS A 81 11.71 11.30 1.47
C LYS A 81 11.19 10.22 2.42
N GLU A 82 11.23 10.46 3.73
CA GLU A 82 10.66 9.54 4.73
C GLU A 82 9.16 9.35 4.49
N TYR A 83 8.44 10.44 4.20
CA TYR A 83 7.02 10.35 3.85
C TYR A 83 6.79 9.50 2.60
N ALA A 84 7.52 9.77 1.51
CA ALA A 84 7.38 9.05 0.26
C ALA A 84 7.68 7.55 0.42
N GLN A 85 8.68 7.20 1.23
CA GLN A 85 9.00 5.82 1.56
C GLN A 85 7.85 5.16 2.33
N ARG A 86 7.37 5.78 3.41
CA ARG A 86 6.24 5.26 4.20
C ARG A 86 4.99 5.08 3.37
N TRP A 87 4.68 6.05 2.51
CA TRP A 87 3.55 5.94 1.59
C TRP A 87 3.73 4.77 0.62
N ARG A 88 4.94 4.57 0.08
CA ARG A 88 5.21 3.48 -0.86
C ARG A 88 5.15 2.09 -0.22
N GLU A 89 5.55 1.96 1.04
CA GLU A 89 5.44 0.71 1.82
C GLU A 89 3.98 0.30 2.02
N VAL A 90 3.07 1.25 2.23
CA VAL A 90 1.63 0.99 2.28
C VAL A 90 1.10 0.67 0.87
N ALA A 91 1.52 1.44 -0.14
CA ALA A 91 1.04 1.27 -1.52
C ALA A 91 1.39 -0.09 -2.13
N ALA A 92 2.51 -0.67 -1.74
CA ALA A 92 2.94 -2.00 -2.17
C ALA A 92 2.04 -3.13 -1.65
N GLN A 93 1.20 -2.87 -0.64
CA GLN A 93 0.29 -3.85 -0.07
C GLN A 93 -1.11 -3.77 -0.68
N VAL A 94 -1.45 -2.68 -1.39
CA VAL A 94 -2.81 -2.45 -1.91
C VAL A 94 -3.13 -3.38 -3.08
N GLU A 95 -4.32 -3.98 -3.02
CA GLU A 95 -4.89 -4.83 -4.05
C GLU A 95 -6.18 -4.20 -4.64
N PRO A 96 -6.34 -4.15 -5.98
CA PRO A 96 -5.35 -4.52 -6.99
C PRO A 96 -4.16 -3.55 -7.04
N PRO A 97 -2.98 -3.98 -7.53
CA PRO A 97 -1.79 -3.14 -7.60
C PRO A 97 -2.05 -1.86 -8.39
N LEU A 98 -1.45 -0.77 -7.94
CA LEU A 98 -1.52 0.52 -8.64
C LEU A 98 -0.65 0.50 -9.90
N SER A 99 -1.16 1.05 -10.99
CA SER A 99 -0.29 1.42 -12.12
C SER A 99 0.70 2.52 -11.71
N ASP A 100 1.78 2.70 -12.48
CA ASP A 100 2.76 3.76 -12.21
C ASP A 100 2.13 5.15 -12.23
N ARG A 101 1.21 5.40 -13.17
CA ARG A 101 0.50 6.67 -13.27
C ARG A 101 -0.44 6.90 -12.08
N GLU A 102 -1.18 5.88 -11.65
CA GLU A 102 -2.04 5.97 -10.47
C GLU A 102 -1.21 6.17 -9.19
N THR A 103 -0.07 5.48 -9.08
CA THR A 103 0.86 5.63 -7.95
C THR A 103 1.27 7.09 -7.78
N VAL A 104 1.68 7.73 -8.87
CA VAL A 104 2.17 9.11 -8.84
C VAL A 104 1.03 10.09 -8.60
N ALA A 105 -0.11 9.92 -9.27
CA ALA A 105 -1.28 10.77 -9.07
C ALA A 105 -1.77 10.73 -7.62
N LEU A 106 -2.01 9.53 -7.08
CA LEU A 106 -2.48 9.36 -5.70
C LEU A 106 -1.49 9.91 -4.68
N PHE A 107 -0.18 9.68 -4.88
CA PHE A 107 0.82 10.26 -3.99
C PHE A 107 0.78 11.79 -4.01
N ILE A 108 0.70 12.41 -5.18
CA ILE A 108 0.61 13.87 -5.30
C ILE A 108 -0.66 14.39 -4.60
N ASP A 109 -1.80 13.71 -4.76
CA ASP A 109 -3.08 14.11 -4.15
C ASP A 109 -3.06 14.07 -2.61
N THR A 110 -2.14 13.29 -2.00
CA THR A 110 -1.94 13.31 -0.54
C THR A 110 -1.16 14.51 -0.02
N LEU A 111 -0.47 15.24 -0.91
CA LEU A 111 0.38 16.35 -0.53
C LEU A 111 -0.46 17.61 -0.27
N ARG A 112 0.00 18.43 0.68
CA ARG A 112 -0.56 19.75 0.94
C ARG A 112 0.27 20.82 0.24
N ALA A 113 -0.29 22.03 0.11
CA ALA A 113 0.47 23.20 -0.28
C ALA A 113 1.69 23.40 0.64
N PRO A 114 2.85 23.83 0.11
CA PRO A 114 3.09 24.22 -1.29
C PRO A 114 3.57 23.07 -2.19
N PHE A 115 3.64 21.83 -1.68
CA PHE A 115 4.13 20.69 -2.46
C PHE A 115 3.17 20.34 -3.60
N TYR A 116 1.87 20.24 -3.30
CA TYR A 116 0.83 19.93 -4.30
C TYR A 116 0.90 20.87 -5.51
N ASP A 117 0.86 22.18 -5.26
CA ASP A 117 0.83 23.20 -6.32
C ASP A 117 2.05 23.13 -7.24
N LYS A 118 3.21 22.79 -6.68
CA LYS A 118 4.47 22.64 -7.43
C LYS A 118 4.61 21.30 -8.14
N MET A 119 3.80 20.31 -7.77
CA MET A 119 3.93 18.94 -8.25
C MET A 119 2.82 18.46 -9.16
N ILE A 120 1.65 19.11 -9.17
CA ILE A 120 0.48 18.66 -9.94
C ILE A 120 0.76 18.46 -11.44
N GLY A 121 1.72 19.19 -12.00
CA GLY A 121 2.15 19.04 -13.39
C GLY A 121 3.04 17.81 -13.69
N ASN A 122 3.52 17.10 -12.66
CA ASN A 122 4.51 16.01 -12.81
C ASN A 122 3.88 14.61 -12.81
N ILE A 123 2.56 14.49 -13.01
CA ILE A 123 1.85 13.18 -12.95
C ILE A 123 2.41 12.14 -13.92
N SER A 124 3.05 12.57 -15.01
CA SER A 124 3.69 11.67 -15.99
C SER A 124 5.10 11.20 -15.62
N SER A 125 5.71 11.74 -14.57
CA SER A 125 7.05 11.35 -14.11
C SER A 125 7.01 10.03 -13.36
N ASN A 126 8.15 9.34 -13.23
CA ASN A 126 8.23 8.17 -12.37
C ASN A 126 8.31 8.58 -10.88
N PHE A 127 8.04 7.64 -9.97
CA PHE A 127 8.01 7.93 -8.54
C PHE A 127 9.36 8.44 -7.99
N SER A 128 10.50 7.96 -8.52
CA SER A 128 11.83 8.42 -8.08
C SER A 128 12.03 9.91 -8.39
N ASP A 129 11.62 10.36 -9.57
CA ASP A 129 11.71 11.78 -9.96
C ASP A 129 10.85 12.66 -9.04
N ILE A 130 9.66 12.18 -8.67
CA ILE A 130 8.78 12.88 -7.73
C ILE A 130 9.46 13.07 -6.37
N VAL A 131 10.14 12.05 -5.85
CA VAL A 131 10.90 12.15 -4.60
C VAL A 131 12.01 13.19 -4.70
N ILE A 132 12.78 13.18 -5.80
CA ILE A 132 13.87 14.16 -6.02
C ILE A 132 13.31 15.59 -6.09
N ILE A 133 12.20 15.79 -6.81
CA ILE A 133 11.55 17.11 -6.91
C ILE A 133 11.07 17.56 -5.51
N GLY A 134 10.51 16.66 -4.71
CA GLY A 134 10.06 16.95 -3.35
C GLY A 134 11.18 17.33 -2.40
N GLU A 135 12.29 16.60 -2.43
CA GLU A 135 13.48 16.95 -1.66
C GLU A 135 14.03 18.34 -2.07
N ARG A 136 14.01 18.67 -3.37
CA ARG A 136 14.42 20.00 -3.86
C ARG A 136 13.48 21.11 -3.36
N ILE A 137 12.17 20.87 -3.36
CA ILE A 137 11.18 21.82 -2.84
C ILE A 137 11.40 22.01 -1.33
N GLU A 138 11.55 20.93 -0.57
CA GLU A 138 11.80 20.98 0.87
C GLU A 138 13.09 21.76 1.22
N ASN A 139 14.17 21.51 0.48
CA ASN A 139 15.43 22.25 0.64
C ASN A 139 15.30 23.72 0.23
N GLY A 140 14.53 24.02 -0.83
CA GLY A 140 14.22 25.39 -1.25
C GLY A 140 13.44 26.18 -0.20
N MET A 141 12.51 25.53 0.48
CA MET A 141 11.77 26.13 1.60
C MET A 141 12.67 26.36 2.81
N ARG A 142 13.47 25.36 3.20
CA ARG A 142 14.42 25.46 4.32
C ARG A 142 15.46 26.58 4.11
N SER A 143 15.84 26.85 2.85
CA SER A 143 16.78 27.90 2.47
C SER A 143 16.13 29.26 2.16
N GLY A 144 14.80 29.39 2.30
CA GLY A 144 14.07 30.65 2.03
C GLY A 144 13.94 31.02 0.55
N LYS A 145 14.33 30.13 -0.38
CA LYS A 145 14.20 30.34 -1.84
C LYS A 145 12.79 30.09 -2.36
N ILE A 146 11.97 29.39 -1.58
CA ILE A 146 10.58 29.10 -1.88
C ILE A 146 9.73 29.72 -0.77
N VAL A 147 8.86 30.63 -1.14
CA VAL A 147 7.87 31.22 -0.23
C VAL A 147 6.80 30.16 0.06
N VAL A 148 6.55 29.93 1.34
CA VAL A 148 5.36 29.21 1.81
C VAL A 148 4.30 30.26 2.03
N ASP A 149 3.27 30.32 1.19
CA ASP A 149 2.16 31.23 1.45
C ASP A 149 1.49 30.81 2.77
N PRO A 150 1.37 31.71 3.77
CA PRO A 150 0.68 31.41 4.99
C PRO A 150 -0.81 31.31 4.65
N VAL A 151 -1.34 30.09 4.55
CA VAL A 151 -2.78 29.89 4.40
C VAL A 151 -3.47 30.36 5.69
N GLY A 152 -4.04 31.57 5.63
CA GLY A 152 -5.28 31.95 6.30
C GLY A 152 -5.27 32.18 7.82
N ILE A 153 -4.54 33.20 8.31
CA ILE A 153 -4.99 33.96 9.50
C ILE A 153 -4.83 35.46 9.22
N ALA A 154 -5.78 36.04 8.50
CA ALA A 154 -6.07 37.48 8.53
C ALA A 154 -7.59 37.56 8.77
N GLY A 155 -8.09 38.03 9.91
CA GLY A 155 -7.75 39.31 10.53
C GLY A 155 -8.91 40.28 10.27
N GLY A 156 -10.12 39.92 10.72
CA GLY A 156 -11.32 40.74 10.56
C GLY A 156 -11.51 41.69 11.74
N ASN A 157 -10.68 42.75 11.83
CA ASN A 157 -11.01 43.92 12.64
C ASN A 157 -11.69 44.97 11.75
N PHE A 158 -13.01 44.96 11.70
CA PHE A 158 -13.77 46.13 11.25
C PHE A 158 -14.08 46.99 12.48
N GLN A 159 -13.28 48.03 12.69
CA GLN A 159 -13.75 49.26 13.31
C GLN A 159 -14.41 50.09 12.21
N VAL A 160 -15.67 50.46 12.39
CA VAL A 160 -16.27 51.57 11.64
C VAL A 160 -16.75 52.58 12.68
N VAL A 161 -16.28 53.80 12.46
CA VAL A 161 -16.56 55.05 13.17
C VAL A 161 -18.02 55.45 12.99
#